data_AF-G2DAG6-F1
#
_entry.id   AF-G2DAG6-F1
#
_cell.length_a   1.000
_cell.length_b   1.000
_cell.length_c   1.000
_cell.angle_alpha   90.00
_cell.angle_beta   90.00
_cell.angle_gamma   90.00
#
_symmetry.space_group_name_H-M   'P 1'
#
loop_
_entity.id
_entity.type
_entity.pdbx_description
1 polymer ?
#
loop_
_entity_poly.entity_id
_entity_poly.type
_entity_poly.pdbx_seq_one_letter_code
_entity_poly.pdbx_strand_id
1 'polypeptide(L)' 'MVGASLIIDQLRFMAAAGLVEIGIEPKDSSRAFIKDWAPGRSVEEYVVSASIEAIKP' A
#
# COMPACT_ATOMS: atom_id res chain seq x y z
N MET A 1 -3.96 -14.16 -10.57
CA MET A 1 -2.55 -13.71 -10.48
C MET A 1 -2.55 -12.46 -9.62
N VAL A 2 -2.04 -12.53 -8.40
CA VAL A 2 -1.90 -11.35 -7.53
C VAL A 2 -0.53 -10.75 -7.88
N GLY A 3 -0.51 -9.51 -8.36
CA GLY A 3 0.67 -8.86 -8.98
C GLY A 3 1.42 -7.88 -8.09
N ALA A 4 1.10 -7.80 -6.80
CA ALA A 4 1.77 -6.90 -5.87
C ALA A 4 2.96 -7.61 -5.20
N SER A 5 4.13 -6.99 -5.24
CA SER A 5 5.30 -7.39 -4.45
C SER A 5 5.06 -7.17 -2.96
N LEU A 6 5.79 -7.89 -2.10
CA LEU A 6 5.72 -7.66 -0.65
C LEU A 6 6.23 -6.27 -0.29
N ILE A 7 5.71 -5.72 0.80
CA ILE A 7 6.12 -4.40 1.30
C ILE A 7 7.63 -4.35 1.58
N ILE A 8 8.22 -5.46 2.04
CA ILE A 8 9.66 -5.59 2.28
C ILE A 8 10.46 -5.56 0.97
N ASP A 9 9.93 -6.13 -0.12
CA ASP A 9 10.58 -6.05 -1.43
C ASP A 9 10.50 -4.61 -1.98
N GLN A 10 9.34 -3.95 -1.84
CA GLN A 10 9.18 -2.53 -2.20
C GLN A 10 10.16 -1.63 -1.46
N LEU A 11 10.27 -1.77 -0.13
CA LEU A 11 11.21 -1.00 0.68
C LEU A 11 12.66 -1.23 0.23
N ARG A 12 13.02 -2.48 -0.11
CA ARG A 12 14.35 -2.80 -0.65
C ARG A 12 14.60 -2.13 -2.00
N PHE A 13 13.63 -2.13 -2.91
CA PHE A 13 13.77 -1.47 -4.21
C PHE A 13 13.88 0.06 -4.06
N MET A 14 13.10 0.66 -3.16
CA MET A 14 13.17 2.09 -2.89
C MET A 14 14.52 2.49 -2.27
N ALA A 15 15.01 1.73 -1.30
CA ALA A 15 16.33 1.95 -0.72
C ALA A 15 17.46 1.78 -1.76
N ALA A 16 17.38 0.75 -2.61
CA ALA A 16 18.32 0.55 -3.71
C ALA A 16 18.29 1.69 -4.74
N ALA A 17 17.14 2.35 -4.91
CA ALA A 17 17.00 3.55 -5.75
C ALA A 17 17.54 4.84 -5.09
N GLY A 18 18.07 4.75 -3.87
CA GLY A 18 18.62 5.89 -3.11
C GLY A 18 17.55 6.76 -2.44
N LEU A 19 16.32 6.26 -2.32
CA LEU A 19 15.28 6.92 -1.53
C LEU A 19 15.56 6.72 -0.04
N VAL A 20 15.38 7.78 0.73
CA VAL A 20 15.56 7.83 2.19
C VAL A 20 14.27 8.30 2.87
N GLU A 21 14.19 8.16 4.19
CA GLU A 21 13.03 8.59 4.99
C GLU A 21 11.69 8.03 4.47
N ILE A 22 11.66 6.72 4.22
CA ILE A 22 10.47 6.05 3.66
C ILE A 22 9.41 5.88 4.75
N GLY A 23 8.24 6.50 4.55
CA GLY A 23 7.05 6.37 5.40
C GLY A 23 5.91 5.67 4.68
N ILE A 24 5.14 4.84 5.40
CA ILE A 24 3.94 4.19 4.90
C ILE A 24 2.80 4.46 5.87
N GLU A 25 1.74 5.11 5.38
CA GLU A 25 0.58 5.49 6.20
C GLU A 25 -0.70 4.87 5.63
N PRO A 26 -1.39 4.00 6.38
CA PRO A 26 -2.67 3.44 5.96
C PRO A 26 -3.75 4.52 5.94
N LYS A 27 -4.56 4.52 4.88
CA LYS A 27 -5.73 5.39 4.73
C LYS A 27 -6.94 4.67 5.28
N ASP A 28 -7.24 4.85 6.55
CA ASP A 28 -8.39 4.21 7.20
C ASP A 28 -9.74 4.55 6.53
N SER A 29 -9.84 5.73 5.90
CA SER A 29 -10.99 6.14 5.09
C SER A 29 -11.21 5.32 3.83
N SER A 30 -10.23 4.53 3.39
CA SER A 30 -10.31 3.71 2.17
C SER A 30 -11.35 2.59 2.25
N ARG A 31 -11.74 2.16 3.46
CA ARG A 31 -12.74 1.09 3.64
C ARG A 31 -14.08 1.43 3.03
N ALA A 32 -14.49 2.71 3.02
CA ALA A 32 -15.73 3.14 2.39
C ALA A 32 -15.69 3.03 0.86
N PHE A 33 -14.50 3.16 0.27
CA PHE A 33 -14.28 3.12 -1.19
C PHE A 33 -14.05 1.69 -1.72
N ILE A 34 -13.46 0.81 -0.90
CA ILE A 34 -13.10 -0.56 -1.30
C ILE A 34 -14.29 -1.52 -1.28
N LYS A 35 -15.39 -1.17 -0.59
CA LYS A 35 -16.61 -1.99 -0.49
C LYS A 35 -17.20 -2.41 -1.84
N ASP A 36 -17.06 -1.56 -2.85
CA ASP A 36 -17.67 -1.79 -4.16
C ASP A 36 -16.82 -2.69 -5.07
N TRP A 37 -15.59 -3.05 -4.66
CA TRP A 37 -14.65 -3.79 -5.52
C TRP A 37 -14.97 -5.28 -5.66
N ALA A 38 -15.62 -5.90 -4.67
CA ALA A 38 -16.14 -7.26 -4.81
C ALA A 38 -17.43 -7.45 -4.00
N PRO A 39 -18.61 -7.25 -4.62
CA PRO A 39 -19.90 -7.41 -3.95
C PRO A 39 -20.05 -8.80 -3.30
N GLY A 40 -20.53 -8.83 -2.06
CA GLY A 40 -20.77 -10.07 -1.31
C GLY A 40 -19.52 -10.73 -0.71
N ARG A 41 -18.35 -10.10 -0.84
CA ARG A 41 -17.14 -10.44 -0.09
C ARG A 41 -16.76 -9.19 0.69
N SER A 42 -16.69 -9.24 2.00
CA SER A 42 -16.30 -8.10 2.85
C SER A 42 -14.80 -7.76 2.66
N VAL A 43 -14.37 -7.43 1.45
CA VAL A 43 -12.95 -7.21 1.08
C VAL A 43 -12.36 -6.01 1.81
N GLU A 44 -13.21 -5.04 2.18
CA GLU A 44 -12.85 -3.89 3.00
C GLU A 44 -12.36 -4.26 4.41
N GLU A 45 -12.56 -5.51 4.85
CA GLU A 45 -12.02 -6.01 6.12
C GLU A 45 -10.55 -6.45 5.99
N TYR A 46 -10.12 -6.83 4.78
CA TYR A 46 -8.82 -7.44 4.52
C TYR A 46 -7.88 -6.55 3.68
N VAL A 47 -8.41 -5.52 3.03
CA VAL A 47 -7.66 -4.63 2.13
C VAL A 47 -7.80 -3.19 2.61
N VAL A 48 -6.67 -2.52 2.75
CA VAL A 48 -6.58 -1.09 3.06
C VAL A 48 -5.63 -0.43 2.06
N SER A 49 -5.96 0.78 1.63
CA SER A 49 -5.03 1.60 0.85
C SER A 49 -4.03 2.27 1.78
N ALA A 50 -2.80 2.50 1.32
CA ALA A 50 -1.80 3.28 2.06
C ALA A 50 -1.14 4.32 1.13
N SER A 51 -0.71 5.44 1.70
CA SER A 51 0.26 6.33 1.07
C SER A 51 1.66 5.82 1.38
N ILE A 52 2.56 5.93 0.40
CA ILE A 52 4.01 5.70 0.59
C ILE A 52 4.72 6.99 0.18
N GLU A 53 5.53 7.53 1.08
CA GLU A 53 6.30 8.76 0.87
C GLU A 53 7.78 8.50 1.13
N ALA A 54 8.66 9.16 0.40
CA ALA A 54 10.11 9.06 0.57
C ALA A 54 10.80 10.29 -0.03
N ILE A 55 12.01 10.56 0.44
CA ILE A 55 12.84 11.68 -0.01
C ILE A 55 13.95 11.16 -0.92
N LYS A 56 14.21 11.87 -2.02
CA LYS A 56 15.43 11.69 -2.82
C LYS A 56 16.40 12.84 -2.49
N PRO A 57 17.61 12.56 -1.99
CA PRO A 57 18.63 13.57 -1.72
C PRO A 57 19.08 14.36 -2.95
#